data_AF-A0AAF0VL30-F1
#
_entry.id   AF-A0AAF0VL30-F1
#
_cell.length_a   1.000
_cell.length_b   1.000
_cell.length_c   1.000
_cell.angle_alpha   90.00
_cell.angle_beta   90.00
_cell.angle_gamma   90.00
#
_symmetry.space_group_name_H-M   'P 1'
#
loop_
_entity.id
_entity.type
_entity.pdbx_description
1 polymer ?
#
loop_
_entity_poly.entity_id
_entity_poly.type
_entity_poly.pdbx_seq_one_letter_code
_entity_poly.pdbx_strand_id
1 'polypeptide(L)'
;MAHALSPTEIQRLLDGAHSFRSRLQVRAVRVLEESEWRTTHGEVLHAQAGDWWVIDGDDRWSVADDVFANTYEQLDGDHYRKTATVTAARIRDAFALQTLEGLAAGEPGDWLVRNPSGECWPVTSDVFKRRYVRVQGKQ
;
A
#
# COMPACT_ATOMS: atom_id res chain seq x y z
N MET A 1 10.53 -24.17 -1.22
CA MET A 1 10.48 -23.21 -2.34
C MET A 1 9.16 -22.49 -2.26
N ALA A 2 9.13 -21.19 -2.57
CA ALA A 2 7.90 -20.40 -2.52
C ALA A 2 6.94 -20.82 -3.66
N HIS A 3 5.67 -21.00 -3.34
CA HIS A 3 4.62 -21.32 -4.32
C HIS A 3 4.12 -20.03 -4.99
N ALA A 4 4.19 -19.96 -6.31
CA ALA A 4 3.68 -18.81 -7.06
C ALA A 4 2.15 -18.86 -7.12
N LEU A 5 1.50 -17.89 -6.50
CA LEU A 5 0.05 -17.79 -6.41
C LEU A 5 -0.54 -17.29 -7.72
N SER A 6 -1.50 -18.04 -8.26
CA SER A 6 -2.37 -17.61 -9.35
C SER A 6 -3.43 -16.59 -8.87
N PRO A 7 -4.02 -15.78 -9.77
CA PRO A 7 -5.11 -14.86 -9.40
C PRO A 7 -6.28 -15.54 -8.70
N THR A 8 -6.63 -16.77 -9.11
CA THR A 8 -7.70 -17.56 -8.50
C THR A 8 -7.35 -18.05 -7.10
N GLU A 9 -6.07 -18.35 -6.82
CA GLU A 9 -5.62 -18.68 -5.46
C GLU A 9 -5.62 -17.45 -4.56
N ILE A 10 -5.14 -16.30 -5.06
CA ILE A 10 -5.18 -15.02 -4.35
C ILE A 10 -6.62 -14.69 -3.95
N GLN A 11 -7.57 -14.81 -4.89
CA GLN A 11 -8.97 -14.54 -4.60
C GLN A 11 -9.54 -15.47 -3.53
N ARG A 12 -9.20 -16.77 -3.55
CA ARG A 12 -9.64 -17.74 -2.53
C ARG A 12 -9.01 -17.47 -1.16
N LEU A 13 -7.73 -17.09 -1.12
CA LEU A 13 -7.03 -16.77 0.13
C LEU A 13 -7.57 -15.50 0.80
N LEU A 14 -8.05 -14.56 0.01
CA LEU A 14 -8.63 -13.30 0.48
C LEU A 14 -10.15 -13.36 0.68
N ASP A 15 -10.80 -14.45 0.28
CA ASP A 15 -12.23 -14.64 0.49
C ASP A 15 -12.53 -14.78 1.98
N GLY A 16 -13.50 -14.00 2.49
CA GLY A 16 -13.78 -13.90 3.92
C GLY A 16 -12.68 -13.27 4.78
N ALA A 17 -11.57 -12.79 4.18
CA ALA A 17 -10.51 -12.12 4.91
C ALA A 17 -10.96 -10.76 5.45
N HIS A 18 -10.25 -10.28 6.47
CA HIS A 18 -10.64 -9.05 7.15
C HIS A 18 -10.08 -7.81 6.47
N SER A 19 -10.79 -6.71 6.62
CA SER A 19 -10.31 -5.38 6.22
C SER A 19 -9.42 -4.76 7.30
N PHE A 20 -8.38 -4.07 6.85
CA PHE A 20 -7.41 -3.38 7.68
C PHE A 20 -7.17 -1.98 7.14
N ARG A 21 -6.81 -1.04 8.01
CA ARG A 21 -6.37 0.30 7.65
C ARG A 21 -4.92 0.50 8.03
N SER A 22 -4.17 1.23 7.21
CA SER A 22 -2.81 1.64 7.54
C SER A 22 -2.81 2.61 8.74
N ARG A 23 -1.86 2.44 9.65
CA ARG A 23 -1.52 3.37 10.73
C ARG A 23 -0.45 4.36 10.30
N LEU A 24 0.12 4.20 9.10
CA LEU A 24 1.16 5.11 8.62
C LEU A 24 0.59 6.51 8.49
N GLN A 25 1.31 7.44 9.12
CA GLN A 25 1.14 8.86 8.97
C GLN A 25 2.26 9.31 8.03
N VAL A 26 1.86 9.81 6.87
CA VAL A 26 2.76 10.30 5.83
C VAL A 26 2.76 11.82 5.87
N ARG A 27 3.85 12.44 5.43
CA ARG A 27 3.81 13.86 5.09
C ARG A 27 3.29 14.02 3.67
N ALA A 28 2.51 15.06 3.40
CA ALA A 28 2.14 15.40 2.05
C ALA A 28 2.25 16.91 1.83
N VAL A 29 2.89 17.28 0.71
CA VAL A 29 3.05 18.67 0.29
C VAL A 29 2.55 18.84 -1.13
N ARG A 30 1.90 19.97 -1.39
CA ARG A 30 1.37 20.27 -2.71
C ARG A 30 2.49 20.65 -3.68
N VAL A 31 2.41 20.12 -4.88
CA VAL A 31 3.28 20.44 -6.01
C VAL A 31 2.84 21.78 -6.57
N LEU A 32 3.72 22.77 -6.58
CA LEU A 32 3.39 24.12 -7.07
C LEU A 32 3.61 24.26 -8.58
N GLU A 33 4.63 23.56 -9.10
CA GLU A 33 5.04 23.56 -10.50
C GLU A 33 5.39 22.12 -10.90
N GLU A 34 5.24 21.79 -12.19
CA GLU A 34 5.62 20.47 -12.70
C GLU A 34 7.02 20.08 -12.21
N SER A 35 7.12 18.90 -11.61
CA SER A 35 8.30 18.49 -10.85
C SER A 35 8.59 17.01 -11.06
N GLU A 36 9.87 16.68 -11.03
CA GLU A 36 10.34 15.30 -11.11
C GLU A 36 11.08 14.91 -9.84
N TRP A 37 10.94 13.65 -9.45
CA TRP A 37 11.68 13.06 -8.32
C TRP A 37 12.32 11.75 -8.76
N ARG A 38 13.58 11.52 -8.38
CA ARG A 38 14.25 10.24 -8.63
C ARG A 38 14.24 9.37 -7.38
N THR A 39 13.67 8.17 -7.47
CA THR A 39 13.67 7.19 -6.37
C THR A 39 15.10 6.72 -6.10
N THR A 40 15.34 6.12 -4.93
CA THR A 40 16.63 5.52 -4.57
C THR A 40 17.06 4.40 -5.53
N HIS A 41 16.10 3.77 -6.22
CA HIS A 41 16.33 2.74 -7.22
C HIS A 41 16.47 3.30 -8.65
N GLY A 42 16.45 4.64 -8.81
CA GLY A 42 16.76 5.32 -10.05
C GLY A 42 15.56 5.62 -10.96
N GLU A 43 14.34 5.25 -10.57
CA GLU A 43 13.11 5.55 -11.29
C GLU A 43 12.77 7.04 -11.19
N VAL A 44 12.24 7.63 -12.26
CA VAL A 44 11.82 9.03 -12.27
C VAL A 44 10.30 9.09 -12.16
N LEU A 45 9.83 9.77 -11.11
CA LEU A 45 8.42 10.07 -10.87
C LEU A 45 8.15 11.51 -11.33
N HIS A 46 7.10 11.69 -12.10
CA HIS A 46 6.64 13.01 -12.52
C HIS A 46 5.39 13.41 -11.72
N ALA A 47 5.28 14.69 -11.38
CA ALA A 47 4.11 15.29 -10.75
C ALA A 47 3.75 16.58 -11.45
N GLN A 48 2.46 16.79 -11.66
CA GLN A 48 1.93 18.02 -12.24
C GLN A 48 1.71 19.07 -11.15
N ALA A 49 1.68 20.35 -11.56
CA ALA A 49 1.26 21.41 -10.66
C ALA A 49 -0.16 21.14 -10.13
N GLY A 50 -0.33 21.16 -8.81
CA GLY A 50 -1.58 20.84 -8.13
C GLY A 50 -1.60 19.43 -7.51
N ASP A 51 -0.75 18.51 -7.95
CA ASP A 51 -0.60 17.18 -7.37
C ASP A 51 0.00 17.24 -5.96
N TRP A 52 0.11 16.07 -5.33
CA TRP A 52 0.68 15.91 -4.01
C TRP A 52 1.92 15.05 -4.05
N TRP A 53 2.99 15.52 -3.41
CA TRP A 53 4.11 14.69 -3.01
C TRP A 53 3.82 14.07 -1.66
N VAL A 54 3.68 12.75 -1.62
CA VAL A 54 3.53 11.97 -0.39
C VAL A 54 4.87 11.38 0.00
N ILE A 55 5.23 11.52 1.28
CA ILE A 55 6.55 11.22 1.82
C ILE A 55 6.39 10.30 3.05
N ASP A 56 7.08 9.15 3.03
CA ASP A 56 7.17 8.19 4.14
C ASP A 56 8.64 7.82 4.39
N GLY A 57 9.28 8.49 5.35
CA GLY A 57 10.71 8.32 5.60
C GLY A 57 11.56 8.73 4.39
N ASP A 58 12.28 7.78 3.81
CA ASP A 58 13.11 7.97 2.61
C ASP A 58 12.33 7.74 1.30
N ASP A 59 11.10 7.20 1.39
CA ASP A 59 10.24 6.95 0.24
C ASP A 59 9.38 8.17 -0.08
N ARG A 60 9.17 8.40 -1.38
CA ARG A 60 8.33 9.50 -1.89
C ARG A 60 7.65 9.12 -3.20
N TRP A 61 6.37 9.48 -3.34
CA TRP A 61 5.61 9.27 -4.56
C TRP A 61 4.65 10.44 -4.85
N SER A 62 4.27 10.61 -6.11
CA SER A 62 3.26 11.59 -6.52
C SER A 62 1.86 10.98 -6.49
N VAL A 63 0.87 11.80 -6.13
CA VAL A 63 -0.55 11.44 -6.15
C VAL A 63 -1.33 12.61 -6.73
N ALA A 64 -2.18 12.36 -7.72
CA ALA A 64 -3.06 13.37 -8.30
C ALA A 64 -3.99 13.99 -7.24
N ASP A 65 -4.34 15.27 -7.37
CA ASP A 65 -5.12 16.02 -6.37
C ASP A 65 -6.46 15.35 -6.02
N ASP A 66 -7.20 14.88 -7.03
CA ASP A 66 -8.48 14.20 -6.86
C ASP A 66 -8.33 12.84 -6.16
N VAL A 67 -7.32 12.06 -6.52
CA VAL A 67 -7.00 10.80 -5.85
C VAL A 67 -6.58 11.08 -4.40
N PHE A 68 -5.78 12.12 -4.17
CA PHE A 68 -5.31 12.48 -2.84
C PHE A 68 -6.48 12.86 -1.93
N ALA A 69 -7.36 13.75 -2.38
CA ALA A 69 -8.55 14.19 -1.65
C ALA A 69 -9.50 13.03 -1.30
N ASN A 70 -9.59 12.01 -2.16
CA ASN A 70 -10.46 10.86 -1.95
C ASN A 70 -9.82 9.76 -1.07
N THR A 71 -8.49 9.70 -1.03
CA THR A 71 -7.77 8.55 -0.41
C THR A 71 -6.93 8.93 0.80
N TYR A 72 -6.81 10.21 1.14
CA TYR A 72 -6.07 10.69 2.31
C TYR A 72 -6.96 11.58 3.19
N GLU A 73 -6.77 11.43 4.49
CA GLU A 73 -7.37 12.25 5.53
C GLU A 73 -6.26 13.01 6.23
N GLN A 74 -6.40 14.33 6.35
CA GLN A 74 -5.47 15.17 7.10
C GLN A 74 -5.61 14.88 8.59
N LEU A 75 -4.48 14.65 9.26
CA LEU A 75 -4.43 14.44 10.71
C LEU A 75 -4.05 15.74 11.42
N ASP A 76 -2.89 16.30 11.07
CA ASP A 76 -2.37 17.56 11.63
C ASP A 76 -1.30 18.16 10.72
N GLY A 77 -1.32 19.47 10.52
CA GLY A 77 -0.36 20.17 9.67
C GLY A 77 -0.22 19.54 8.28
N ASP A 78 0.99 19.15 7.90
CA ASP A 78 1.30 18.47 6.64
C ASP A 78 1.24 16.94 6.75
N HIS A 79 0.64 16.39 7.80
CA HIS A 79 0.53 14.95 7.99
C HIS A 79 -0.85 14.41 7.65
N TYR A 80 -0.84 13.28 6.95
CA TYR A 80 -2.01 12.63 6.39
C TYR A 80 -1.95 11.14 6.66
N ARG A 81 -3.10 10.48 6.56
CA ARG A 81 -3.21 9.02 6.60
C ARG A 81 -4.08 8.55 5.44
N LYS A 82 -3.67 7.43 4.84
CA LYS A 82 -4.48 6.77 3.80
C LYS A 82 -5.78 6.23 4.40
N THR A 83 -6.92 6.61 3.84
CA THR A 83 -8.26 6.24 4.30
C THR A 83 -8.68 4.86 3.78
N ALA A 84 -8.19 4.49 2.60
CA ALA A 84 -8.50 3.23 1.96
C ALA A 84 -8.11 2.03 2.84
N THR A 85 -9.05 1.12 3.01
CA THR A 85 -8.78 -0.16 3.66
C THR A 85 -8.23 -1.16 2.67
N VAL A 86 -7.41 -2.07 3.16
CA VAL A 86 -6.92 -3.25 2.42
C VAL A 86 -7.59 -4.49 2.98
N THR A 87 -7.77 -5.50 2.14
CA THR A 87 -8.11 -6.85 2.61
C THR A 87 -6.80 -7.62 2.78
N ALA A 88 -6.65 -8.34 3.89
CA ALA A 88 -5.41 -9.07 4.13
C ALA A 88 -5.64 -10.43 4.79
N ALA A 89 -4.87 -11.42 4.35
CA ALA A 89 -4.87 -12.78 4.87
C ALA A 89 -3.46 -13.20 5.27
N ARG A 90 -3.31 -13.81 6.44
CA ARG A 90 -2.05 -14.40 6.89
C ARG A 90 -1.86 -15.75 6.21
N ILE A 91 -0.78 -15.92 5.47
CA ILE A 91 -0.47 -17.12 4.70
C ILE A 91 0.38 -18.05 5.56
N ARG A 92 0.13 -19.36 5.49
CA ARG A 92 0.82 -20.37 6.31
C ARG A 92 2.08 -20.94 5.66
N ASP A 93 2.14 -20.91 4.33
CA ASP A 93 3.22 -21.49 3.54
C ASP A 93 3.98 -20.39 2.80
N ALA A 94 5.22 -20.66 2.40
CA ALA A 94 6.00 -19.74 1.58
C ALA A 94 5.30 -19.51 0.23
N PHE A 95 5.16 -18.26 -0.18
CA PHE A 95 4.41 -17.88 -1.37
C PHE A 95 5.12 -16.80 -2.17
N ALA A 96 4.81 -16.70 -3.46
CA ALA A 96 5.24 -15.62 -4.32
C ALA A 96 4.07 -15.11 -5.16
N LEU A 97 4.09 -13.84 -5.54
CA LEU A 97 3.09 -13.25 -6.42
C LEU A 97 3.71 -12.18 -7.31
N GLN A 98 3.13 -12.00 -8.49
CA GLN A 98 3.49 -10.91 -9.37
C GLN A 98 2.92 -9.59 -8.82
N THR A 99 3.81 -8.65 -8.55
CA THR A 99 3.52 -7.25 -8.20
C THR A 99 3.85 -6.34 -9.39
N LEU A 100 3.55 -5.05 -9.27
CA LEU A 100 3.89 -4.07 -10.32
C LEU A 100 5.42 -3.92 -10.47
N GLU A 101 6.15 -4.06 -9.37
CA GLU A 101 7.61 -3.97 -9.28
C GLU A 101 8.31 -5.27 -9.67
N GLY A 102 7.57 -6.37 -9.84
CA GLY A 102 8.12 -7.69 -10.19
C GLY A 102 7.61 -8.81 -9.30
N LEU A 103 8.29 -9.95 -9.34
CA LEU A 103 7.95 -11.09 -8.48
C LEU A 103 8.36 -10.77 -7.04
N ALA A 104 7.39 -10.77 -6.12
CA ALA A 104 7.63 -10.61 -4.68
C ALA A 104 7.30 -11.92 -3.94
N ALA A 105 8.07 -12.23 -2.91
CA ALA A 105 7.89 -13.43 -2.09
C ALA A 105 7.57 -13.08 -0.63
N GLY A 106 6.85 -13.98 0.04
CA GLY A 106 6.56 -13.94 1.46
C GLY A 106 6.84 -15.30 2.12
N GLU A 107 7.21 -15.26 3.39
CA GLU A 107 7.52 -16.43 4.20
C GLU A 107 6.27 -16.96 4.94
N PRO A 108 6.30 -18.20 5.46
CA PRO A 108 5.29 -18.72 6.37
C PRO A 108 4.95 -17.74 7.50
N GLY A 109 3.70 -17.30 7.55
CA GLY A 109 3.20 -16.38 8.56
C GLY A 109 3.19 -14.90 8.15
N ASP A 110 3.65 -14.58 6.96
CA ASP A 110 3.50 -13.27 6.32
C ASP A 110 2.09 -13.07 5.77
N TRP A 111 1.79 -11.83 5.38
CA TRP A 111 0.48 -11.41 4.97
C TRP A 111 0.43 -11.16 3.47
N LEU A 112 -0.57 -11.73 2.82
CA LEU A 112 -1.03 -11.31 1.50
C LEU A 112 -1.98 -10.13 1.70
N VAL A 113 -1.66 -8.98 1.11
CA VAL A 113 -2.44 -7.75 1.22
C VAL A 113 -2.98 -7.37 -0.16
N ARG A 114 -4.21 -6.88 -0.21
CA ARG A 114 -4.86 -6.39 -1.43
C ARG A 114 -5.53 -5.04 -1.22
N ASN A 115 -5.28 -4.09 -2.12
CA ASN A 115 -5.99 -2.81 -2.13
C ASN A 115 -7.33 -2.86 -2.91
N PRO A 116 -8.15 -1.80 -2.85
CA PRO A 116 -9.42 -1.77 -3.59
C PRO A 116 -9.29 -1.81 -5.12
N SER A 117 -8.17 -1.38 -5.71
CA SER A 117 -7.93 -1.51 -7.16
C SER A 117 -7.55 -2.93 -7.57
N GLY A 118 -7.27 -3.80 -6.60
CA GLY A 118 -7.04 -5.23 -6.79
C GLY A 118 -5.58 -5.65 -6.82
N GLU A 119 -4.66 -4.69 -6.74
CA GLU A 119 -3.23 -4.92 -6.59
C GLU A 119 -2.94 -5.67 -5.29
N CYS A 120 -2.01 -6.62 -5.36
CA CYS A 120 -1.65 -7.48 -4.24
C CYS A 120 -0.14 -7.46 -3.99
N TRP A 121 0.26 -7.50 -2.72
CA TRP A 121 1.67 -7.57 -2.34
C TRP A 121 1.86 -8.32 -1.02
N PRO A 122 3.04 -8.91 -0.78
CA PRO A 122 3.37 -9.54 0.50
C PRO A 122 3.81 -8.48 1.51
N VAL A 123 3.47 -8.68 2.78
CA VAL A 123 3.95 -7.88 3.91
C VAL A 123 4.39 -8.80 5.03
N THR A 124 5.61 -8.60 5.54
CA THR A 124 6.11 -9.43 6.63
C THR A 124 5.24 -9.33 7.89
N SER A 125 5.15 -10.40 8.66
CA SER A 125 4.29 -10.45 9.85
C SER A 125 4.53 -9.28 10.83
N ASP A 126 5.80 -8.93 11.06
CA ASP A 126 6.18 -7.86 11.97
C ASP A 126 5.84 -6.47 11.42
N VAL A 127 6.07 -6.25 10.13
CA VAL A 127 5.69 -5.00 9.46
C VAL A 127 4.16 -4.86 9.47
N PHE A 128 3.43 -5.95 9.18
CA PHE A 128 1.97 -5.91 9.12
C PHE A 128 1.35 -5.53 10.46
N LYS A 129 1.79 -6.16 11.56
CA LYS A 129 1.28 -5.88 12.91
C LYS A 129 1.51 -4.43 13.33
N ARG A 130 2.68 -3.86 12.99
CA ARG A 130 3.00 -2.45 13.26
C ARG A 130 2.14 -1.51 12.42
N ARG A 131 2.08 -1.76 11.11
CA ARG A 131 1.49 -0.84 10.13
C ARG A 131 -0.02 -0.94 9.98
N TYR A 132 -0.67 -2.05 10.34
CA TYR A 132 -2.09 -2.24 10.06
C TYR A 132 -2.93 -2.47 11.31
N VAL A 133 -4.09 -1.82 11.34
CA VAL A 133 -5.14 -2.07 12.33
C VAL A 133 -6.35 -2.67 11.64
N ARG A 134 -6.92 -3.73 12.22
CA ARG A 134 -8.18 -4.29 11.72
C ARG A 134 -9.27 -3.23 11.84
N VAL A 135 -10.01 -3.00 10.76
CA VAL A 135 -11.23 -2.19 10.83
C VAL A 135 -12.39 -3.13 11.16
N GLN A 136 -13.20 -2.76 12.14
CA GLN A 136 -14.47 -3.43 12.34
C GLN A 136 -15.44 -2.82 11.33
N GLY A 137 -15.88 -3.62 10.35
CA GLY A 137 -17.10 -3.27 9.62
C GLY A 137 -18.24 -3.22 10.63
N LYS A 138 -18.94 -2.09 10.70
CA LYS A 138 -20.28 -2.06 11.28
C LYS A 138 -21.09 -3.14 10.56
N GLN A 139 -21.69 -4.05 11.33
CA GLN A 139 -22.72 -4.96 10.83
C GLN A 139 -23.83 -4.18 10.13
#